data_AF-A0A4U8YZQ3-F1
#
_entry.id   AF-A0A4U8YZQ3-F1
#
_cell.length_a   1.000
_cell.length_b   1.000
_cell.length_c   1.000
_cell.angle_alpha   90.00
_cell.angle_beta   90.00
_cell.angle_gamma   90.00
#
_symmetry.space_group_name_H-M   'P 1'
#
loop_
_entity.id
_entity.type
_entity.pdbx_description
1 polymer ?
#
loop_
_entity_poly.entity_id
_entity_poly.type
_entity_poly.pdbx_seq_one_letter_code
_entity_poly.pdbx_strand_id
1 'polypeptide(L)'
;MNIICAFSSDSRDLYKADIYRVLALPKGHLIHFRYKKRYVDENLLNSRRYLKHQKMAIFFTHGNSINCENPELRNESIRWARIVHTEISNDTDVFHVYMALQNFCNVTIDSGNSTEKAPPHKFFSKLQCTVTSRDDNWQSRVDLIKEHFQNLTFFHLKQIEKKYCNEKIKYFNNNKSCRYELTHGNRYVIKMAIANPHNSNTKINISDSSDEISINCINPMETSIPLDDYDIPISVKTLQVMKQASLLKFEPINENGPLGEYTINIELDLKLSIKRPIVFGIFSVIAFWAVLIAKAKPTDILWPPPNNLTIATVMFFISASSLFFWFNKK
;
A
#
# COMPACT_ATOMS: atom_id res chain seq x y z
N MET A 1 25.67 -15.98 4.98
CA MET A 1 25.14 -15.05 6.02
C MET A 1 23.89 -15.65 6.63
N ASN A 2 23.70 -15.59 7.95
CA ASN A 2 22.53 -16.17 8.60
C ASN A 2 21.30 -15.25 8.51
N ILE A 3 20.31 -15.64 7.70
CA ILE A 3 19.11 -14.84 7.37
C ILE A 3 17.85 -15.61 7.78
N ILE A 4 16.86 -14.91 8.33
CA ILE A 4 15.52 -15.49 8.53
C ILE A 4 14.86 -15.59 7.15
N CYS A 5 14.43 -16.79 6.79
CA CYS A 5 13.78 -17.10 5.54
C CYS A 5 12.33 -17.48 5.81
N ALA A 6 11.41 -16.82 5.11
CA ALA A 6 10.00 -17.18 5.10
C ALA A 6 9.61 -17.66 3.71
N PHE A 7 8.98 -18.82 3.67
CA PHE A 7 8.63 -19.50 2.44
C PHE A 7 7.11 -19.48 2.26
N SER A 8 6.67 -19.23 1.04
CA SER A 8 5.32 -19.59 0.56
C SER A 8 5.49 -20.47 -0.67
N SER A 9 4.53 -21.34 -0.99
CA SER A 9 4.74 -22.41 -1.98
C SER A 9 3.67 -22.55 -3.06
N ASP A 10 3.96 -23.37 -4.08
CA ASP A 10 3.02 -23.70 -5.16
C ASP A 10 2.03 -24.84 -4.83
N SER A 11 2.13 -25.45 -3.65
CA SER A 11 1.25 -26.54 -3.20
C SER A 11 -0.25 -26.18 -3.13
N ARG A 12 -0.57 -24.88 -3.04
CA ARG A 12 -1.95 -24.35 -2.97
C ARG A 12 -1.99 -22.99 -3.65
N ASP A 13 -3.09 -22.69 -4.35
CA ASP A 13 -3.23 -21.41 -5.05
C ASP A 13 -3.24 -20.21 -4.10
N LEU A 14 -3.81 -20.35 -2.89
CA LEU A 14 -3.72 -19.32 -1.85
C LEU A 14 -2.27 -18.97 -1.43
N TYR A 15 -1.35 -19.92 -1.47
CA TYR A 15 0.07 -19.68 -1.16
C TYR A 15 0.81 -19.05 -2.34
N LYS A 16 0.43 -19.38 -3.57
CA LYS A 16 0.88 -18.64 -4.77
C LYS A 16 0.40 -17.20 -4.75
N ALA A 17 -0.86 -16.98 -4.38
CA ALA A 17 -1.45 -15.65 -4.23
C ALA A 17 -0.71 -14.79 -3.19
N ASP A 18 -0.20 -15.41 -2.13
CA ASP A 18 0.67 -14.71 -1.17
C ASP A 18 1.95 -14.18 -1.82
N ILE A 19 2.61 -14.96 -2.69
CA ILE A 19 3.78 -14.48 -3.46
C ILE A 19 3.40 -13.41 -4.47
N TYR A 20 2.26 -13.56 -5.15
CA TYR A 20 1.74 -12.52 -6.05
C TYR A 20 1.54 -11.19 -5.31
N ARG A 21 0.97 -11.21 -4.10
CA ARG A 21 0.84 -10.03 -3.23
C ARG A 21 2.20 -9.43 -2.85
N VAL A 22 3.21 -10.24 -2.55
CA VAL A 22 4.58 -9.76 -2.23
C VAL A 22 5.19 -9.00 -3.39
N LEU A 23 4.96 -9.45 -4.63
CA LEU A 23 5.44 -8.79 -5.83
C LEU A 23 4.70 -7.48 -6.10
N ALA A 24 3.40 -7.48 -5.84
CA ALA A 24 2.54 -6.39 -6.27
C ALA A 24 2.46 -5.21 -5.30
N LEU A 25 2.58 -5.45 -4.00
CA LEU A 25 2.42 -4.40 -3.00
C LEU A 25 3.65 -3.48 -2.89
N PRO A 26 3.49 -2.22 -2.47
CA PRO A 26 4.60 -1.26 -2.37
C PRO A 26 5.53 -1.57 -1.20
N LYS A 27 6.71 -0.95 -1.23
CA LYS A 27 7.63 -0.97 -0.10
C LYS A 27 6.95 -0.37 1.14
N GLY A 28 7.12 -1.04 2.27
CA GLY A 28 6.52 -0.66 3.55
C GLY A 28 5.12 -1.25 3.78
N HIS A 29 4.45 -1.79 2.75
CA HIS A 29 3.15 -2.43 2.96
C HIS A 29 3.29 -3.66 3.86
N LEU A 30 2.29 -3.91 4.70
CA LEU A 30 2.25 -5.11 5.53
C LEU A 30 1.74 -6.29 4.72
N ILE A 31 2.42 -7.43 4.87
CA ILE A 31 1.91 -8.73 4.50
C ILE A 31 1.91 -9.64 5.72
N HIS A 32 1.06 -10.66 5.68
CA HIS A 32 0.82 -11.56 6.80
C HIS A 32 0.94 -13.01 6.33
N PHE A 33 1.98 -13.70 6.80
CA PHE A 33 2.14 -15.13 6.58
C PHE A 33 1.73 -15.92 7.81
N ARG A 34 1.18 -17.10 7.56
CA ARG A 34 0.59 -17.99 8.57
C ARG A 34 1.22 -19.36 8.44
N TYR A 35 1.78 -19.86 9.54
CA TYR A 35 2.44 -21.15 9.59
C TYR A 35 1.86 -22.00 10.71
N LYS A 36 1.62 -23.29 10.47
CA LYS A 36 1.45 -24.21 11.60
C LYS A 36 2.78 -24.30 12.36
N LYS A 37 2.75 -24.35 13.70
CA LYS A 37 3.99 -24.38 14.52
C LYS A 37 5.00 -25.44 14.07
N ARG A 38 4.54 -26.61 13.67
CA ARG A 38 5.42 -27.69 13.17
C ARG A 38 6.33 -27.28 12.01
N TYR A 39 5.90 -26.31 11.20
CA TYR A 39 6.66 -25.78 10.05
C TYR A 39 7.56 -24.58 10.41
N VAL A 40 7.64 -24.20 11.69
CA VAL A 40 8.46 -23.09 12.18
C VAL A 40 9.66 -23.67 12.95
N ASP A 41 10.84 -23.11 12.76
CA ASP A 41 12.03 -23.46 13.55
C ASP A 41 11.76 -23.16 15.03
N GLU A 42 12.00 -24.14 15.91
CA GLU A 42 11.74 -24.04 17.34
C GLU A 42 12.48 -22.87 18.00
N ASN A 43 13.68 -22.55 17.52
CA ASN A 43 14.44 -21.42 18.04
C ASN A 43 13.71 -20.10 17.78
N LEU A 44 13.06 -19.96 16.62
CA LEU A 44 12.29 -18.77 16.27
C LEU A 44 10.96 -18.71 17.05
N LEU A 45 10.31 -19.86 17.28
CA LEU A 45 9.13 -19.94 18.13
C LEU A 45 9.45 -19.49 19.57
N ASN A 46 10.55 -20.01 20.13
CA ASN A 46 10.98 -19.71 21.50
C ASN A 46 11.48 -18.26 21.65
N SER A 47 12.10 -17.70 20.61
CA SER A 47 12.62 -16.33 20.59
C SER A 47 11.66 -15.30 19.98
N ARG A 48 10.37 -15.60 19.86
CA ARG A 48 9.36 -14.74 19.17
C ARG A 48 9.40 -13.26 19.54
N ARG A 49 9.64 -12.94 20.82
CA ARG A 49 9.70 -11.54 21.31
C ARG A 49 10.85 -10.74 20.67
N TYR A 50 11.92 -11.41 20.28
CA TYR A 50 13.12 -10.81 19.69
C TYR A 50 13.07 -10.74 18.16
N LEU A 51 12.06 -11.34 17.52
CA LEU A 51 11.93 -11.31 16.06
C LEU A 51 11.54 -9.92 15.53
N LYS A 52 10.92 -9.08 16.37
CA LYS A 52 10.48 -7.74 15.98
C LYS A 52 11.67 -6.92 15.45
N HIS A 53 11.45 -6.23 14.33
CA HIS A 53 12.44 -5.45 13.58
C HIS A 53 13.55 -6.26 12.88
N GLN A 54 13.61 -7.58 13.01
CA GLN A 54 14.58 -8.37 12.27
C GLN A 54 14.27 -8.36 10.77
N LYS A 55 15.34 -8.34 9.97
CA LYS A 55 15.30 -8.46 8.51
C LYS A 55 15.15 -9.93 8.14
N MET A 56 14.33 -10.20 7.14
CA MET A 56 14.05 -11.53 6.62
C MET A 56 13.92 -11.51 5.09
N ALA A 57 14.21 -12.62 4.44
CA ALA A 57 13.95 -12.83 3.01
C ALA A 57 12.69 -13.67 2.82
N ILE A 58 11.87 -13.26 1.85
CA ILE A 58 10.71 -14.02 1.38
C ILE A 58 11.12 -14.81 0.16
N PHE A 59 10.81 -16.12 0.18
CA PHE A 59 11.07 -17.05 -0.89
C PHE A 59 9.77 -17.67 -1.39
N PHE A 60 9.75 -17.96 -2.67
CA PHE A 60 8.78 -18.84 -3.31
C PHE A 60 9.39 -20.23 -3.46
N THR A 61 8.77 -21.22 -2.82
CA THR A 61 9.14 -22.63 -2.98
C THR A 61 8.25 -23.26 -4.04
N HIS A 62 8.83 -23.77 -5.12
CA HIS A 62 8.08 -24.45 -6.17
C HIS A 62 8.57 -25.88 -6.41
N GLY A 63 7.79 -26.65 -7.17
CA GLY A 63 8.01 -28.08 -7.36
C GLY A 63 7.35 -28.93 -6.27
N ASN A 64 6.42 -28.37 -5.48
CA ASN A 64 5.60 -29.11 -4.51
C ASN A 64 4.11 -29.16 -4.87
N SER A 65 3.79 -28.93 -6.15
CA SER A 65 2.43 -29.13 -6.65
C SER A 65 1.99 -30.60 -6.47
N ILE A 66 0.70 -30.79 -6.17
CA ILE A 66 0.10 -32.09 -5.83
C ILE A 66 0.27 -33.14 -6.95
N ASN A 67 0.54 -32.69 -8.18
CA ASN A 67 0.65 -33.53 -9.37
C ASN A 67 2.09 -33.95 -9.71
N CYS A 68 3.08 -33.65 -8.85
CA CYS A 68 4.49 -33.93 -9.14
C CYS A 68 4.93 -35.25 -8.47
N GLU A 69 5.20 -36.29 -9.27
CA GLU A 69 5.59 -37.63 -8.78
C GLU A 69 6.99 -37.65 -8.12
N ASN A 70 7.88 -36.71 -8.48
CA ASN A 70 9.20 -36.50 -7.87
C ASN A 70 9.44 -35.00 -7.63
N PRO A 71 9.12 -34.46 -6.44
CA PRO A 71 9.24 -33.03 -6.18
C PRO A 71 10.71 -32.63 -5.96
N GLU A 72 11.34 -32.06 -6.99
CA GLU A 72 12.59 -31.30 -6.80
C GLU A 72 12.22 -29.87 -6.34
N LEU A 73 12.33 -29.63 -5.03
CA LEU A 73 11.99 -28.32 -4.46
C LEU A 73 13.06 -27.29 -4.81
N ARG A 74 12.62 -26.20 -5.40
CA ARG A 74 13.46 -25.02 -5.66
C ARG A 74 12.92 -23.82 -4.91
N ASN A 75 13.83 -22.96 -4.46
CA ASN A 75 13.53 -21.84 -3.59
C ASN A 75 14.03 -20.54 -4.24
N GLU A 76 13.10 -19.75 -4.76
CA GLU A 76 13.42 -18.51 -5.45
C GLU A 76 13.17 -17.30 -4.55
N SER A 77 14.18 -16.47 -4.37
CA SER A 77 14.07 -15.27 -3.53
C SER A 77 13.26 -14.18 -4.23
N ILE A 78 12.31 -13.61 -3.51
CA ILE A 78 11.40 -12.59 -4.04
C ILE A 78 11.76 -11.23 -3.47
N ARG A 79 11.74 -11.09 -2.15
CA ARG A 79 11.81 -9.76 -1.51
C ARG A 79 12.34 -9.80 -0.10
N TRP A 80 13.04 -8.75 0.30
CA TRP A 80 13.31 -8.49 1.72
C TRP A 80 12.04 -8.04 2.43
N ALA A 81 11.92 -8.35 3.71
CA ALA A 81 10.92 -7.79 4.61
C ALA A 81 11.50 -7.56 6.00
N ARG A 82 10.80 -6.76 6.80
CA ARG A 82 11.10 -6.54 8.21
C ARG A 82 9.93 -7.02 9.05
N ILE A 83 10.19 -7.90 10.00
CA ILE A 83 9.16 -8.38 10.92
C ILE A 83 8.69 -7.20 11.77
N VAL A 84 7.38 -6.97 11.81
CA VAL A 84 6.77 -5.88 12.59
C VAL A 84 5.99 -6.43 13.78
N HIS A 85 5.37 -7.60 13.62
CA HIS A 85 4.64 -8.27 14.68
C HIS A 85 4.62 -9.79 14.45
N THR A 86 4.60 -10.54 15.54
CA THR A 86 4.41 -11.99 15.51
C THR A 86 3.49 -12.41 16.64
N GLU A 87 2.60 -13.35 16.39
CA GLU A 87 1.73 -13.92 17.42
C GLU A 87 1.48 -15.40 17.19
N ILE A 88 1.08 -16.09 18.25
CA ILE A 88 0.62 -17.48 18.17
C ILE A 88 -0.85 -17.45 18.58
N SER A 89 -1.72 -17.94 17.69
CA SER A 89 -3.12 -18.15 18.04
C SER A 89 -3.20 -19.38 18.96
N ASN A 90 -3.76 -19.19 20.15
CA ASN A 90 -3.99 -20.29 21.09
C ASN A 90 -5.08 -21.25 20.57
N ASP A 91 -6.02 -20.75 19.78
CA ASP A 91 -7.17 -21.52 19.29
C ASP A 91 -6.83 -22.36 18.04
N THR A 92 -5.95 -21.85 17.17
CA THR A 92 -5.68 -22.47 15.86
C THR A 92 -4.28 -23.08 15.72
N ASP A 93 -3.42 -22.92 16.72
CA ASP A 93 -2.02 -23.36 16.70
C ASP A 93 -1.21 -22.79 15.50
N VAL A 94 -1.63 -21.62 15.01
CA VAL A 94 -0.98 -20.91 13.90
C VAL A 94 -0.03 -19.86 14.46
N PHE A 95 1.19 -19.86 13.94
CA PHE A 95 2.17 -18.78 14.08
C PHE A 95 1.95 -17.75 12.97
N HIS A 96 1.58 -16.55 13.38
CA HIS A 96 1.32 -15.40 12.52
C HIS A 96 2.56 -14.52 12.46
N VAL A 97 2.98 -14.16 11.24
CA VAL A 97 4.12 -13.26 11.00
C VAL A 97 3.65 -12.10 10.15
N TYR A 98 3.59 -10.91 10.74
CA TYR A 98 3.29 -9.65 10.06
C TYR A 98 4.59 -8.94 9.73
N MET A 99 4.80 -8.64 8.46
CA MET A 99 6.07 -8.11 7.96
C MET A 99 5.85 -6.94 7.00
N ALA A 100 6.66 -5.89 7.14
CA ALA A 100 6.69 -4.76 6.24
C ALA A 100 7.64 -5.08 5.09
N LEU A 101 7.13 -5.05 3.85
CA LEU A 101 7.90 -5.33 2.65
C LEU A 101 9.02 -4.30 2.46
N GLN A 102 10.18 -4.74 1.97
CA GLN A 102 11.32 -3.88 1.68
C GLN A 102 11.63 -3.87 0.18
N ASN A 103 12.90 -3.83 -0.22
CA ASN A 103 13.29 -3.91 -1.63
C ASN A 103 13.22 -5.37 -2.09
N PHE A 104 13.10 -5.58 -3.41
CA PHE A 104 13.34 -6.88 -4.03
C PHE A 104 14.77 -7.35 -3.75
N CYS A 105 15.00 -8.65 -3.85
CA CYS A 105 16.28 -9.23 -3.46
C CYS A 105 16.66 -10.43 -4.30
N ASN A 106 17.95 -10.63 -4.48
CA ASN A 106 18.52 -11.86 -5.01
C ASN A 106 19.37 -12.54 -3.93
N VAL A 107 18.83 -13.62 -3.38
CA VAL A 107 19.40 -14.38 -2.27
C VAL A 107 19.30 -15.86 -2.61
N THR A 108 20.40 -16.58 -2.44
CA THR A 108 20.48 -18.03 -2.65
C THR A 108 20.75 -18.72 -1.31
N ILE A 109 20.07 -19.84 -1.06
CA ILE A 109 20.27 -20.64 0.15
C ILE A 109 21.51 -21.52 -0.05
N ASP A 110 22.45 -21.47 0.89
CA ASP A 110 23.70 -22.22 0.78
C ASP A 110 23.45 -23.72 1.00
N SER A 111 24.20 -24.60 0.32
CA SER A 111 24.00 -26.06 0.39
C SER A 111 24.34 -26.68 1.75
N GLY A 112 25.13 -26.00 2.58
CA GLY A 112 25.56 -26.48 3.90
C GLY A 112 24.53 -26.36 5.03
N ASN A 113 23.29 -25.95 4.73
CA ASN A 113 22.22 -25.87 5.72
C ASN A 113 21.71 -27.26 6.12
N SER A 114 21.26 -27.41 7.36
CA SER A 114 20.55 -28.63 7.78
C SER A 114 19.24 -28.77 7.01
N THR A 115 19.01 -29.95 6.43
CA THR A 115 17.80 -30.29 5.67
C THR A 115 16.54 -30.16 6.52
N GLU A 116 16.62 -30.43 7.82
CA GLU A 116 15.51 -30.30 8.77
C GLU A 116 15.06 -28.84 8.98
N LYS A 117 15.89 -27.86 8.61
CA LYS A 117 15.59 -26.42 8.73
C LYS A 117 15.09 -25.80 7.43
N ALA A 118 15.05 -26.54 6.33
CA ALA A 118 14.60 -26.05 5.04
C ALA A 118 13.25 -26.70 4.63
N PRO A 119 12.56 -26.18 3.60
CA PRO A 119 11.46 -26.90 2.98
C PRO A 119 11.91 -28.30 2.51
N PRO A 120 11.09 -29.36 2.68
CA PRO A 120 9.68 -29.32 3.09
C PRO A 120 9.43 -29.36 4.61
N HIS A 121 10.47 -29.43 5.44
CA HIS A 121 10.31 -29.60 6.89
C HIS A 121 9.94 -28.29 7.59
N LYS A 122 10.59 -27.18 7.23
CA LYS A 122 10.36 -25.87 7.84
C LYS A 122 10.21 -24.80 6.75
N PHE A 123 9.20 -23.94 6.94
CA PHE A 123 8.86 -22.83 6.05
C PHE A 123 9.07 -21.45 6.72
N PHE A 124 9.52 -21.45 7.98
CA PHE A 124 10.01 -20.24 8.64
C PHE A 124 11.20 -20.60 9.54
N SER A 125 12.41 -20.29 9.08
CA SER A 125 13.65 -20.74 9.71
C SER A 125 14.80 -19.76 9.46
N LYS A 126 15.92 -19.96 10.18
CA LYS A 126 17.15 -19.19 9.93
C LYS A 126 18.12 -20.07 9.15
N LEU A 127 18.56 -19.59 7.99
CA LEU A 127 19.41 -20.33 7.06
C LEU A 127 20.64 -19.50 6.70
N GLN A 128 21.73 -20.17 6.35
CA GLN A 128 22.86 -19.57 5.69
C GLN A 128 22.50 -19.30 4.23
N CYS A 129 22.64 -18.04 3.83
CA CYS A 129 22.38 -17.61 2.47
C CYS A 129 23.49 -16.69 1.96
N THR A 130 23.66 -16.70 0.65
CA THR A 130 24.51 -15.79 -0.10
C THR A 130 23.66 -14.72 -0.76
N VAL A 131 24.04 -13.45 -0.58
CA VAL A 131 23.32 -12.29 -1.14
C VAL A 131 24.05 -11.83 -2.38
N THR A 132 23.32 -11.69 -3.48
CA THR A 132 23.82 -11.21 -4.77
C THR A 132 23.18 -9.86 -5.06
N SER A 133 23.98 -8.86 -5.46
CA SER A 133 23.47 -7.51 -5.76
C SER A 133 22.96 -7.35 -7.19
N ARG A 134 23.07 -8.39 -8.02
CA ARG A 134 22.58 -8.40 -9.40
C ARG A 134 21.15 -8.91 -9.43
N ASP A 135 20.34 -8.39 -10.35
CA ASP A 135 18.98 -8.88 -10.64
C ASP A 135 18.04 -8.78 -9.43
N ASP A 136 18.25 -7.80 -8.54
CA ASP A 136 17.48 -7.55 -7.32
C ASP A 136 16.29 -6.59 -7.52
N ASN A 137 15.80 -6.46 -8.76
CA ASN A 137 14.68 -5.61 -9.15
C ASN A 137 13.40 -6.42 -9.41
N TRP A 138 12.26 -5.73 -9.50
CA TRP A 138 10.95 -6.37 -9.66
C TRP A 138 10.84 -7.21 -10.94
N GLN A 139 11.30 -6.68 -12.09
CA GLN A 139 11.26 -7.38 -13.37
C GLN A 139 11.98 -8.72 -13.29
N SER A 140 13.23 -8.73 -12.79
CA SER A 140 14.01 -9.95 -12.64
C SER A 140 13.33 -10.99 -11.74
N ARG A 141 12.57 -10.55 -10.72
CA ARG A 141 11.80 -11.47 -9.86
C ARG A 141 10.57 -12.03 -10.57
N VAL A 142 9.90 -11.24 -11.42
CA VAL A 142 8.79 -11.73 -12.26
C VAL A 142 9.31 -12.74 -13.28
N ASP A 143 10.40 -12.41 -13.99
CA ASP A 143 11.00 -13.31 -14.98
C ASP A 143 11.44 -14.65 -14.40
N LEU A 144 11.85 -14.67 -13.14
CA LEU A 144 12.28 -15.87 -12.42
C LEU A 144 11.12 -16.84 -12.14
N ILE A 145 9.90 -16.32 -11.93
CA ILE A 145 8.78 -17.15 -11.45
C ILE A 145 7.60 -17.23 -12.41
N LYS A 146 7.58 -16.45 -13.50
CA LYS A 146 6.44 -16.31 -14.42
C LYS A 146 5.89 -17.64 -14.94
N GLU A 147 6.72 -18.66 -15.10
CA GLU A 147 6.32 -19.99 -15.57
C GLU A 147 5.40 -20.72 -14.57
N HIS A 148 5.42 -20.32 -13.30
CA HIS A 148 4.57 -20.90 -12.25
C HIS A 148 3.20 -20.23 -12.11
N PHE A 149 2.99 -19.11 -12.83
CA PHE A 149 1.75 -18.32 -12.86
C PHE A 149 1.23 -18.28 -14.30
N GLN A 150 0.47 -19.30 -14.68
CA GLN A 150 -0.05 -19.43 -16.03
C GLN A 150 -1.03 -18.31 -16.37
N ASN A 151 -0.79 -17.65 -17.50
CA ASN A 151 -1.65 -16.63 -18.10
C ASN A 151 -1.96 -15.42 -17.19
N LEU A 152 -1.12 -15.11 -16.20
CA LEU A 152 -1.36 -14.03 -15.26
C LEU A 152 -0.55 -12.77 -15.61
N THR A 153 -1.22 -11.63 -15.64
CA THR A 153 -0.57 -10.31 -15.68
C THR A 153 -0.13 -9.92 -14.28
N PHE A 154 1.13 -9.54 -14.14
CA PHE A 154 1.70 -9.04 -12.89
C PHE A 154 1.63 -7.52 -12.87
N PHE A 155 1.50 -6.96 -11.68
CA PHE A 155 1.72 -5.53 -11.48
C PHE A 155 2.53 -5.32 -10.21
N HIS A 156 3.10 -4.12 -10.07
CA HIS A 156 3.75 -3.64 -8.86
C HIS A 156 3.39 -2.19 -8.62
N LEU A 157 2.60 -1.97 -7.57
CA LEU A 157 2.39 -0.64 -7.05
C LEU A 157 3.69 -0.15 -6.42
N LYS A 158 4.35 0.81 -7.05
CA LYS A 158 5.59 1.42 -6.55
C LYS A 158 5.28 2.32 -5.36
N GLN A 159 4.34 3.25 -5.55
CA GLN A 159 3.94 4.26 -4.57
C GLN A 159 2.67 5.01 -4.97
N ILE A 160 2.09 5.73 -4.01
CA ILE A 160 1.06 6.75 -4.24
C ILE A 160 1.71 8.11 -3.96
N GLU A 161 1.67 9.01 -4.92
CA GLU A 161 2.28 10.34 -4.84
C GLU A 161 1.21 11.42 -4.74
N LYS A 162 1.53 12.47 -3.99
CA LYS A 162 0.83 13.74 -3.99
C LYS A 162 1.77 14.83 -4.50
N LYS A 163 1.52 15.30 -5.72
CA LYS A 163 2.42 16.23 -6.44
C LYS A 163 3.83 15.65 -6.61
N TYR A 164 4.77 16.05 -5.74
CA TYR A 164 6.18 15.64 -5.75
C TYR A 164 6.59 14.93 -4.44
N CYS A 165 5.62 14.49 -3.64
CA CYS A 165 5.87 13.84 -2.36
C CYS A 165 5.16 12.49 -2.29
N ASN A 166 5.87 11.49 -1.80
CA ASN A 166 5.31 10.16 -1.59
C ASN A 166 4.40 10.16 -0.37
N GLU A 167 3.19 9.65 -0.53
CA GLU A 167 2.31 9.38 0.60
C GLU A 167 2.87 8.21 1.41
N LYS A 168 2.90 8.37 2.73
CA LYS A 168 3.49 7.39 3.63
C LYS A 168 2.42 6.42 4.13
N ILE A 169 2.75 5.13 4.09
CA ILE A 169 1.95 4.08 4.72
C ILE A 169 1.95 4.30 6.23
N LYS A 170 0.77 4.24 6.83
CA LYS A 170 0.59 4.30 8.29
C LYS A 170 0.16 2.93 8.82
N TYR A 171 0.76 2.51 9.93
CA TYR A 171 0.49 1.22 10.57
C TYR A 171 -0.51 1.40 11.72
N PHE A 172 -1.47 0.48 11.83
CA PHE A 172 -2.53 0.49 12.82
C PHE A 172 -2.71 -0.89 13.47
N ASN A 173 -3.54 -0.96 14.51
CA ASN A 173 -3.89 -2.19 15.21
C ASN A 173 -2.64 -3.00 15.64
N ASN A 174 -1.73 -2.37 16.38
CA ASN A 174 -0.45 -2.97 16.78
C ASN A 174 0.44 -3.45 15.61
N ASN A 175 0.33 -2.78 14.46
CA ASN A 175 0.99 -3.13 13.20
C ASN A 175 0.50 -4.45 12.57
N LYS A 176 -0.79 -4.75 12.73
CA LYS A 176 -1.46 -5.84 12.02
C LYS A 176 -2.12 -5.39 10.72
N SER A 177 -2.34 -4.09 10.56
CA SER A 177 -2.88 -3.49 9.33
C SER A 177 -2.13 -2.23 8.96
N CYS A 178 -2.23 -1.85 7.68
CA CYS A 178 -1.65 -0.62 7.18
C CYS A 178 -2.56 0.03 6.14
N ARG A 179 -2.51 1.35 6.06
CA ARG A 179 -3.34 2.14 5.15
C ARG A 179 -2.65 3.40 4.67
N TYR A 180 -3.11 3.94 3.55
CA TYR A 180 -2.79 5.30 3.12
C TYR A 180 -3.84 6.28 3.63
N GLU A 181 -3.45 7.53 3.82
CA GLU A 181 -4.40 8.59 4.16
C GLU A 181 -4.49 9.59 3.00
N LEU A 182 -5.63 9.62 2.31
CA LEU A 182 -5.82 10.52 1.18
C LEU A 182 -6.78 11.63 1.59
N THR A 183 -6.32 12.87 1.46
CA THR A 183 -7.13 14.06 1.75
C THR A 183 -7.85 14.56 0.50
N HIS A 184 -9.15 14.83 0.63
CA HIS A 184 -10.04 15.46 -0.35
C HIS A 184 -9.48 16.77 -0.91
N GLY A 185 -9.71 17.01 -2.19
CA GLY A 185 -9.27 18.20 -2.93
C GLY A 185 -7.80 18.18 -3.36
N ASN A 186 -7.05 17.13 -3.03
CA ASN A 186 -5.74 16.87 -3.62
C ASN A 186 -5.86 15.88 -4.77
N ARG A 187 -4.97 16.03 -5.75
CA ARG A 187 -4.74 15.04 -6.81
C ARG A 187 -3.56 14.17 -6.40
N TYR A 188 -3.72 12.87 -6.60
CA TYR A 188 -2.67 11.88 -6.37
C TYR A 188 -2.38 11.14 -7.68
N VAL A 189 -1.22 10.50 -7.73
CA VAL A 189 -0.81 9.63 -8.83
C VAL A 189 -0.38 8.30 -8.25
N ILE A 190 -1.00 7.22 -8.70
CA ILE A 190 -0.54 5.86 -8.44
C ILE A 190 0.56 5.56 -9.45
N LYS A 191 1.77 5.27 -8.97
CA LYS A 191 2.90 4.81 -9.79
C LYS A 191 2.92 3.30 -9.80
N MET A 192 2.77 2.68 -10.97
CA MET A 192 2.66 1.23 -11.09
C MET A 192 3.52 0.70 -12.24
N ALA A 193 4.13 -0.47 -12.07
CA ALA A 193 4.67 -1.26 -13.18
C ALA A 193 3.70 -2.39 -13.50
N ILE A 194 3.56 -2.77 -14.77
CA ILE A 194 2.81 -3.95 -15.22
C ILE A 194 3.75 -4.84 -16.04
N ALA A 195 3.57 -6.15 -15.93
CA ALA A 195 4.24 -7.13 -16.77
C ALA A 195 3.23 -8.18 -17.26
N ASN A 196 3.19 -8.38 -18.58
CA ASN A 196 2.43 -9.44 -19.23
C ASN A 196 3.40 -10.41 -19.91
N PRO A 197 4.07 -11.28 -19.13
CA PRO A 197 5.16 -12.11 -19.65
C PRO A 197 4.71 -13.13 -20.70
N HIS A 198 3.44 -13.53 -20.67
CA HIS A 198 2.88 -14.57 -21.55
C HIS A 198 2.02 -14.01 -22.68
N ASN A 199 1.99 -12.67 -22.85
CA ASN A 199 1.04 -12.00 -23.76
C ASN A 199 -0.39 -12.52 -23.58
N SER A 200 -0.79 -12.74 -22.32
CA SER A 200 -2.10 -13.29 -22.00
C SER A 200 -3.18 -12.21 -22.15
N ASN A 201 -4.43 -12.65 -22.33
CA ASN A 201 -5.60 -11.77 -22.37
C ASN A 201 -6.01 -11.26 -20.97
N THR A 202 -5.15 -11.41 -19.96
CA THR A 202 -5.44 -10.99 -18.59
C THR A 202 -5.21 -9.49 -18.43
N LYS A 203 -6.20 -8.80 -17.88
CA LYS A 203 -6.19 -7.36 -17.64
C LYS A 203 -6.22 -7.08 -16.14
N ILE A 204 -5.80 -5.89 -15.72
CA ILE A 204 -5.90 -5.46 -14.31
C ILE A 204 -7.04 -4.45 -14.18
N ASN A 205 -8.12 -4.84 -13.53
CA ASN A 205 -9.21 -3.94 -13.17
C ASN A 205 -8.87 -3.22 -11.86
N ILE A 206 -9.01 -1.90 -11.84
CA ILE A 206 -8.82 -1.07 -10.65
C ILE A 206 -10.15 -0.46 -10.24
N SER A 207 -10.58 -0.69 -9.01
CA SER A 207 -11.82 -0.14 -8.48
C SER A 207 -11.68 0.30 -7.03
N ASP A 208 -12.62 1.10 -6.55
CA ASP A 208 -12.70 1.46 -5.13
C ASP A 208 -14.01 0.99 -4.53
N SER A 209 -13.97 0.51 -3.28
CA SER A 209 -15.15 -0.06 -2.62
C SER A 209 -16.19 0.96 -2.17
N SER A 210 -15.88 2.25 -2.26
CA SER A 210 -16.69 3.34 -1.71
C SER A 210 -17.33 4.23 -2.76
N ASP A 211 -16.96 4.07 -4.02
CA ASP A 211 -17.20 5.01 -5.12
C ASP A 211 -16.75 6.46 -4.83
N GLU A 212 -15.85 6.66 -3.86
CA GLU A 212 -15.37 7.99 -3.45
C GLU A 212 -14.04 8.36 -4.12
N ILE A 213 -13.49 7.50 -4.96
CA ILE A 213 -12.24 7.74 -5.67
C ILE A 213 -12.54 7.80 -7.16
N SER A 214 -12.21 8.91 -7.79
CA SER A 214 -12.16 8.99 -9.25
C SER A 214 -10.81 8.49 -9.70
N ILE A 215 -10.81 7.38 -10.43
CA ILE A 215 -9.64 6.77 -11.07
C ILE A 215 -9.67 7.17 -12.54
N ASN A 216 -8.66 7.89 -13.02
CA ASN A 216 -8.61 8.38 -14.39
C ASN A 216 -7.61 7.58 -15.22
N CYS A 217 -8.01 6.37 -15.62
CA CYS A 217 -7.26 5.54 -16.57
C CYS A 217 -8.20 4.71 -17.43
N ILE A 218 -7.68 4.17 -18.52
CA ILE A 218 -8.33 3.06 -19.23
C ILE A 218 -8.43 1.90 -18.24
N ASN A 219 -9.66 1.45 -17.98
CA ASN A 219 -9.94 0.40 -17.01
C ASN A 219 -10.98 -0.55 -17.62
N PRO A 220 -10.72 -1.86 -17.70
CA PRO A 220 -9.54 -2.58 -17.20
C PRO A 220 -8.25 -2.24 -17.98
N MET A 221 -7.12 -2.23 -17.28
CA MET A 221 -5.81 -1.94 -17.87
C MET A 221 -5.28 -3.15 -18.63
N GLU A 222 -4.90 -2.92 -19.88
CA GLU A 222 -4.21 -3.86 -20.74
C GLU A 222 -2.81 -3.33 -21.08
N THR A 223 -1.85 -4.23 -21.24
CA THR A 223 -0.52 -3.89 -21.73
C THR A 223 -0.24 -4.68 -23.00
N SER A 224 0.18 -3.97 -24.04
CA SER A 224 0.55 -4.54 -25.35
C SER A 224 2.02 -4.92 -25.43
N ILE A 225 2.82 -4.54 -24.42
CA ILE A 225 4.24 -4.83 -24.32
C ILE A 225 4.52 -5.70 -23.08
N PRO A 226 5.64 -6.45 -23.05
CA PRO A 226 5.92 -7.37 -21.96
C PRO A 226 6.05 -6.70 -20.58
N LEU A 227 6.56 -5.46 -20.53
CA LEU A 227 6.68 -4.65 -19.33
C LEU A 227 6.39 -3.19 -19.66
N ASP A 228 5.65 -2.52 -18.78
CA ASP A 228 5.29 -1.11 -18.92
C ASP A 228 5.17 -0.41 -17.57
N ASP A 229 5.27 0.92 -17.57
CA ASP A 229 5.11 1.78 -16.41
C ASP A 229 3.92 2.72 -16.59
N TYR A 230 3.03 2.74 -15.60
CA TYR A 230 1.82 3.55 -15.61
C TYR A 230 1.80 4.57 -14.48
N ASP A 231 1.38 5.77 -14.85
CA ASP A 231 1.01 6.84 -13.95
C ASP A 231 -0.51 6.99 -13.99
N ILE A 232 -1.20 6.62 -12.91
CA ILE A 232 -2.67 6.65 -12.85
C ILE A 232 -3.10 7.79 -11.93
N PRO A 233 -3.61 8.91 -12.48
CA PRO A 233 -4.17 9.97 -11.68
C PRO A 233 -5.41 9.49 -10.92
N ILE A 234 -5.42 9.73 -9.61
CA ILE A 234 -6.59 9.51 -8.78
C ILE A 234 -6.96 10.79 -8.02
N SER A 235 -8.24 10.96 -7.74
CA SER A 235 -8.73 12.04 -6.90
C SER A 235 -9.82 11.55 -5.97
N VAL A 236 -9.79 12.06 -4.73
CA VAL A 236 -10.84 11.79 -3.75
C VAL A 236 -12.00 12.73 -4.05
N LYS A 237 -13.20 12.20 -4.19
CA LYS A 237 -14.46 12.95 -4.35
C LYS A 237 -14.84 13.67 -3.05
N THR A 238 -15.82 14.56 -3.14
CA THR A 238 -16.30 15.30 -1.98
C THR A 238 -17.03 14.38 -1.01
N LEU A 239 -16.39 14.11 0.12
CA LEU A 239 -16.93 13.25 1.17
C LEU A 239 -18.06 13.95 1.94
N GLN A 240 -19.10 13.21 2.29
CA GLN A 240 -20.18 13.68 3.18
C GLN A 240 -19.77 13.65 4.66
N VAL A 241 -18.73 12.89 5.00
CA VAL A 241 -18.22 12.69 6.36
C VAL A 241 -16.76 13.10 6.48
N MET A 242 -16.31 13.41 7.69
CA MET A 242 -14.93 13.88 7.96
C MET A 242 -13.87 12.84 7.59
N LYS A 243 -14.17 11.56 7.79
CA LYS A 243 -13.31 10.42 7.44
C LYS A 243 -14.14 9.26 6.94
N GLN A 244 -13.61 8.53 5.98
CA GLN A 244 -14.24 7.34 5.42
C GLN A 244 -13.18 6.31 5.04
N ALA A 245 -13.41 5.06 5.43
CA ALA A 245 -12.58 3.95 4.98
C ALA A 245 -12.99 3.53 3.57
N SER A 246 -12.00 3.24 2.73
CA SER A 246 -12.17 2.75 1.37
C SER A 246 -11.12 1.69 1.08
N LEU A 247 -11.43 0.73 0.20
CA LEU A 247 -10.49 -0.26 -0.30
C LEU A 247 -10.26 -0.01 -1.78
N LEU A 248 -9.01 0.29 -2.14
CA LEU A 248 -8.58 0.31 -3.53
C LEU A 248 -8.24 -1.14 -3.93
N LYS A 249 -9.01 -1.68 -4.86
CA LYS A 249 -8.95 -3.06 -5.33
C LYS A 249 -8.23 -3.11 -6.68
N PHE A 250 -7.29 -4.02 -6.81
CA PHE A 250 -6.63 -4.41 -8.05
C PHE A 250 -6.98 -5.87 -8.31
N GLU A 251 -7.74 -6.12 -9.36
CA GLU A 251 -8.30 -7.42 -9.69
C GLU A 251 -7.84 -7.86 -11.07
N PRO A 252 -6.99 -8.90 -11.16
CA PRO A 252 -6.70 -9.53 -12.43
C PRO A 252 -7.97 -10.19 -12.97
N ILE A 253 -8.35 -9.86 -14.20
CA ILE A 253 -9.52 -10.40 -14.89
C ILE A 253 -9.09 -11.06 -16.19
N ASN A 254 -9.76 -12.15 -16.56
CA ASN A 254 -9.64 -12.77 -17.87
C ASN A 254 -11.03 -12.91 -18.52
N GLU A 255 -11.10 -13.57 -19.68
CA GLU A 255 -12.37 -13.80 -20.39
C GLU A 255 -13.40 -14.60 -19.56
N ASN A 256 -12.92 -15.42 -18.62
CA ASN A 256 -13.75 -16.24 -17.73
C ASN A 256 -14.16 -15.49 -16.45
N GLY A 257 -13.72 -14.25 -16.27
CA GLY A 257 -14.05 -13.40 -15.13
C GLY A 257 -12.87 -13.11 -14.19
N PRO A 258 -13.16 -12.70 -12.93
CA PRO A 258 -12.13 -12.26 -12.00
C PRO A 258 -11.35 -13.44 -11.40
N LEU A 259 -10.02 -13.29 -11.36
CA LEU A 259 -9.10 -14.22 -10.71
C LEU A 259 -8.99 -13.88 -9.22
N GLY A 260 -10.09 -14.14 -8.49
CA GLY A 260 -10.34 -13.63 -7.14
C GLY A 260 -9.21 -13.82 -6.12
N GLU A 261 -8.47 -14.94 -6.17
CA GLU A 261 -7.39 -15.21 -5.21
C GLU A 261 -6.21 -14.23 -5.32
N TYR A 262 -5.96 -13.74 -6.55
CA TYR A 262 -4.91 -12.78 -6.89
C TYR A 262 -5.37 -11.33 -6.74
N THR A 263 -6.61 -11.10 -6.30
CA THR A 263 -7.10 -9.76 -5.97
C THR A 263 -6.28 -9.18 -4.82
N ILE A 264 -5.86 -7.93 -4.99
CA ILE A 264 -5.11 -7.17 -4.00
C ILE A 264 -5.92 -5.95 -3.58
N ASN A 265 -6.03 -5.77 -2.26
CA ASN A 265 -6.73 -4.64 -1.67
C ASN A 265 -5.74 -3.77 -0.90
N ILE A 266 -5.87 -2.46 -1.05
CA ILE A 266 -5.13 -1.46 -0.29
C ILE A 266 -6.12 -0.61 0.47
N GLU A 267 -5.95 -0.57 1.78
CA GLU A 267 -6.80 0.25 2.64
C GLU A 267 -6.44 1.74 2.53
N LEU A 268 -7.47 2.55 2.35
CA LEU A 268 -7.40 4.01 2.26
C LEU A 268 -8.30 4.62 3.33
N ASP A 269 -7.76 5.57 4.09
CA ASP A 269 -8.51 6.44 5.01
C ASP A 269 -8.66 7.81 4.32
N LEU A 270 -9.82 8.02 3.71
CA LEU A 270 -10.18 9.24 3.00
C LEU A 270 -10.57 10.32 4.00
N LYS A 271 -10.02 11.53 3.88
CA LYS A 271 -10.24 12.61 4.86
C LYS A 271 -10.66 13.90 4.21
N LEU A 272 -11.61 14.61 4.81
CA LEU A 272 -11.86 16.00 4.45
C LEU A 272 -10.67 16.89 4.85
N SER A 273 -10.34 17.85 3.98
CA SER A 273 -9.29 18.82 4.27
C SER A 273 -9.78 19.86 5.28
N ILE A 274 -9.20 19.87 6.47
CA ILE A 274 -9.53 20.85 7.52
C ILE A 274 -8.91 22.23 7.22
N LYS A 275 -7.89 22.30 6.36
CA LYS A 275 -7.21 23.56 6.01
C LYS A 275 -8.17 24.58 5.40
N ARG A 276 -9.07 24.11 4.53
CA ARG A 276 -10.06 24.97 3.87
C ARG A 276 -11.04 25.59 4.87
N PRO A 277 -11.75 24.82 5.73
CA PRO A 277 -12.58 25.38 6.79
C PRO A 277 -11.85 26.36 7.73
N ILE A 278 -10.60 26.07 8.12
CA ILE A 278 -9.82 26.99 8.98
C ILE A 278 -9.57 28.32 8.27
N VAL A 279 -9.13 28.28 7.02
CA VAL A 279 -8.89 29.49 6.22
C VAL A 279 -10.18 30.29 6.06
N PHE A 280 -11.30 29.61 5.81
CA PHE A 280 -12.63 30.24 5.76
C PHE A 280 -12.99 30.93 7.07
N GLY A 281 -12.78 30.25 8.21
CA GLY A 281 -13.06 30.79 9.53
C GLY A 281 -12.23 32.04 9.84
N ILE A 282 -10.93 32.03 9.51
CA ILE A 282 -10.04 33.19 9.71
C ILE A 282 -10.56 34.41 8.93
N PHE A 283 -10.86 34.26 7.64
CA PHE A 283 -11.39 35.37 6.84
C PHE A 283 -12.77 35.82 7.31
N SER A 284 -13.63 34.90 7.77
CA SER A 284 -14.92 35.26 8.38
C SER A 284 -14.75 36.10 9.65
N VAL A 285 -13.76 35.77 10.50
CA VAL A 285 -13.43 36.56 11.69
C VAL A 285 -12.91 37.96 11.31
N ILE A 286 -12.08 38.08 10.26
CA ILE A 286 -11.63 39.38 9.75
C ILE A 286 -12.83 40.23 9.29
N ALA A 287 -13.80 39.65 8.58
CA ALA A 287 -15.02 40.35 8.18
C ALA A 287 -15.86 40.78 9.39
N PHE A 288 -15.99 39.92 10.40
CA PHE A 288 -16.68 40.26 11.66
C PHE A 288 -16.03 41.45 12.37
N TRP A 289 -14.70 41.46 12.49
CA TRP A 289 -13.97 42.58 13.08
C TRP A 289 -14.10 43.87 12.27
N ALA A 290 -14.12 43.79 10.94
CA ALA A 290 -14.37 44.95 10.09
C ALA A 290 -15.73 45.60 10.40
N VAL A 291 -16.78 44.78 10.56
CA VAL A 291 -18.12 45.27 10.94
C VAL A 291 -18.11 45.89 12.35
N LEU A 292 -17.43 45.27 13.32
CA LEU A 292 -17.32 45.83 14.67
C LEU A 292 -16.60 47.18 14.71
N ILE A 293 -15.52 47.36 13.93
CA ILE A 293 -14.77 48.62 13.84
C ILE A 293 -15.62 49.72 13.18
N ALA A 294 -16.43 49.35 12.18
CA ALA A 294 -17.34 50.27 11.50
C ALA A 294 -18.62 50.58 12.30
N LYS A 295 -18.88 49.87 13.41
CA LYS A 295 -20.08 50.06 14.21
C LYS A 295 -20.01 51.37 15.00
N ALA A 296 -20.99 52.25 14.80
CA ALA A 296 -21.18 53.43 15.64
C ALA A 296 -21.50 53.01 17.09
N LYS A 297 -20.89 53.66 18.08
CA LYS A 297 -21.21 53.40 19.49
C LYS A 297 -22.62 53.95 19.77
N PRO A 298 -23.45 53.22 20.54
CA PRO A 298 -24.83 53.63 20.81
C PRO A 298 -24.96 54.97 21.56
N THR A 299 -23.88 55.48 22.16
CA THR A 299 -23.82 56.77 22.86
C THR A 299 -23.37 57.93 21.96
N ASP A 300 -22.86 57.66 20.76
CA ASP A 300 -22.26 58.66 19.88
C ASP A 300 -23.20 58.90 18.67
N ILE A 301 -23.68 60.14 18.52
CA ILE A 301 -24.43 60.59 17.34
C ILE A 301 -23.48 60.78 16.13
N LEU A 302 -22.16 60.74 16.36
CA LEU A 302 -21.15 60.91 15.33
C LEU A 302 -20.81 59.59 14.63
N TRP A 303 -20.58 59.72 13.32
CA TRP A 303 -20.01 58.67 12.49
C TRP A 303 -18.67 58.17 13.05
N PRO A 304 -18.34 56.88 12.83
CA PRO A 304 -17.02 56.37 13.18
C PRO A 304 -15.92 57.21 12.53
N PRO A 305 -14.75 57.35 13.19
CA PRO A 305 -13.63 58.10 12.62
C PRO A 305 -13.29 57.60 11.20
N PRO A 306 -12.92 58.49 10.26
CA PRO A 306 -12.61 58.10 8.88
C PRO A 306 -11.46 57.07 8.79
N ASN A 307 -10.52 57.09 9.74
CA ASN A 307 -9.47 56.08 9.85
C ASN A 307 -10.04 54.68 10.15
N ASN A 308 -11.02 54.58 11.05
CA ASN A 308 -11.68 53.32 11.38
C ASN A 308 -12.49 52.79 10.19
N LEU A 309 -13.19 53.68 9.46
CA LEU A 309 -13.91 53.32 8.24
C LEU A 309 -12.97 52.82 7.14
N THR A 310 -11.82 53.45 6.97
CA THR A 310 -10.81 53.04 5.98
C THR A 310 -10.25 51.66 6.33
N ILE A 311 -9.87 51.44 7.60
CA ILE A 311 -9.37 50.14 8.08
C ILE A 311 -10.44 49.04 7.91
N ALA A 312 -11.68 49.32 8.31
CA ALA A 312 -12.79 48.38 8.15
C ALA A 312 -13.03 48.01 6.67
N THR A 313 -13.00 49.01 5.78
CA THR A 313 -13.18 48.80 4.33
C THR A 313 -12.08 47.91 3.77
N VAL A 314 -10.81 48.17 4.12
CA VAL A 314 -9.67 47.35 3.67
C VAL A 314 -9.78 45.92 4.20
N MET A 315 -10.08 45.74 5.50
CA MET A 315 -10.24 44.40 6.09
C MET A 315 -11.39 43.62 5.44
N PHE A 316 -12.53 44.27 5.22
CA PHE A 316 -13.68 43.64 4.56
C PHE A 316 -13.36 43.29 3.11
N PHE A 317 -12.71 44.18 2.36
CA PHE A 317 -12.29 43.92 0.99
C PHE A 317 -11.33 42.72 0.89
N ILE A 318 -10.32 42.66 1.77
CA ILE A 318 -9.38 41.53 1.82
C ILE A 318 -10.11 40.23 2.15
N SER A 319 -11.01 40.24 3.13
CA SER A 319 -11.78 39.07 3.52
C SER A 319 -12.69 38.58 2.39
N ALA A 320 -13.53 39.46 1.84
CA ALA A 320 -14.47 39.12 0.78
C ALA A 320 -13.76 38.61 -0.49
N SER A 321 -12.68 39.28 -0.90
CA SER A 321 -11.87 38.87 -2.06
C SER A 321 -11.23 37.50 -1.83
N SER A 322 -10.71 37.25 -0.64
CA SER A 322 -10.09 35.96 -0.29
C SER A 322 -11.11 34.83 -0.23
N LEU A 323 -12.26 35.06 0.41
CA LEU A 323 -13.35 34.08 0.48
C LEU A 323 -13.87 33.74 -0.94
N PHE A 324 -14.05 34.74 -1.79
CA PHE A 324 -14.45 34.54 -3.18
C PHE A 324 -13.41 33.71 -3.95
N PHE A 325 -12.13 34.09 -3.88
CA PHE A 325 -11.07 33.41 -4.64
C PHE A 325 -10.88 31.95 -4.22
N TRP A 326 -10.91 31.65 -2.92
CA TRP A 326 -10.57 30.34 -2.39
C TRP A 326 -11.75 29.35 -2.36
N PHE A 327 -12.99 29.83 -2.26
CA PHE A 327 -14.16 28.98 -2.00
C PHE A 327 -15.26 29.07 -3.05
N ASN A 328 -15.25 30.10 -3.91
CA ASN A 328 -16.32 30.32 -4.88
C ASN A 328 -15.90 30.04 -6.34
N LYS A 329 -14.68 29.52 -6.56
CA LYS A 329 -14.29 28.98 -7.85
C LYS A 329 -14.89 27.59 -8.03
N LYS A 330 -15.88 27.51 -8.92
CA LYS A 330 -16.39 26.27 -9.52
C LYS A 330 -15.28 25.53 -10.27
#